data_AF-V5HLV5-F1
#
_entry.id   AF-V5HLV5-F1
#
_cell.length_a   1.000
_cell.length_b   1.000
_cell.length_c   1.000
_cell.angle_alpha   90.00
_cell.angle_beta   90.00
_cell.angle_gamma   90.00
#
_symmetry.space_group_name_H-M   'P 1'
#
loop_
_entity.id
_entity.type
_entity.pdbx_description
1 polymer ?
#
loop_
_entity_poly.entity_id
_entity_poly.type
_entity_poly.pdbx_seq_one_letter_code
_entity_poly.pdbx_strand_id
1 'polypeptide(L)'
;PFLRLSMPWGPLSAVQMDSPQESNDGPILWVRPGEQLIPTAELALRSPSKRQSGAARRSELRKLQYLPRASEPRETLFEDRTKCHADHVGQGFDRLTT
;
A
#
# COMPACT_ATOMS: atom_id res chain seq x y z
N PRO A 1 -1.70 -15.39 -27.05
CA PRO A 1 -2.66 -14.71 -26.14
C PRO A 1 -3.13 -15.68 -25.03
N PHE A 2 -2.43 -15.70 -23.91
CA PHE A 2 -2.67 -16.64 -22.80
C PHE A 2 -3.89 -16.26 -21.95
N LEU A 3 -4.08 -14.96 -21.68
CA LEU A 3 -5.13 -14.47 -20.79
C LEU A 3 -6.52 -14.90 -21.25
N ARG A 4 -6.84 -14.78 -22.55
CA ARG A 4 -8.15 -15.18 -23.08
C ARG A 4 -8.56 -16.60 -22.68
N LEU A 5 -7.60 -17.53 -22.55
CA LEU A 5 -7.88 -18.92 -22.18
C LEU A 5 -8.14 -19.08 -20.67
N SER A 6 -7.46 -18.29 -19.83
CA SER A 6 -7.38 -18.43 -18.37
C SER A 6 -8.15 -17.37 -17.57
N MET A 7 -8.81 -16.41 -18.22
CA MET A 7 -9.72 -15.49 -17.54
C MET A 7 -10.88 -16.26 -16.89
N PRO A 8 -11.56 -15.67 -15.87
CA PRO A 8 -12.73 -16.28 -15.23
C PRO A 8 -13.85 -16.67 -16.22
N TRP A 9 -14.01 -15.93 -17.32
CA TRP A 9 -14.96 -16.23 -18.41
C TRP A 9 -14.28 -16.89 -19.64
N GLY A 10 -13.09 -17.45 -19.44
CA GLY A 10 -12.32 -18.12 -20.47
C GLY A 10 -12.80 -19.55 -20.73
N PRO A 11 -12.41 -20.16 -21.86
CA PRO A 11 -12.79 -21.53 -22.20
C PRO A 11 -12.25 -22.60 -21.24
N LEU A 12 -11.24 -22.29 -20.41
CA LEU A 12 -10.73 -23.21 -19.38
C LEU A 12 -11.40 -23.04 -18.02
N SER A 13 -12.31 -22.08 -17.88
CA SER A 13 -13.07 -21.86 -16.65
C SER A 13 -14.06 -23.01 -16.41
N ALA A 14 -14.17 -23.45 -15.16
CA ALA A 14 -15.15 -24.46 -14.76
C ALA A 14 -16.59 -23.91 -14.81
N VAL A 15 -16.74 -22.59 -14.66
CA VAL A 15 -18.04 -21.91 -14.67
C VAL A 15 -18.19 -21.15 -15.98
N GLN A 16 -19.25 -21.47 -16.72
CA GLN A 16 -19.60 -20.75 -17.95
C GLN A 16 -20.58 -19.62 -17.61
N MET A 17 -20.20 -18.40 -17.97
CA MET A 17 -20.96 -17.17 -17.71
C MET A 17 -21.38 -16.54 -19.04
N ASP A 18 -22.51 -15.85 -19.05
CA ASP A 18 -22.98 -15.13 -20.24
C ASP A 18 -22.20 -13.83 -20.43
N SER A 19 -21.74 -13.22 -19.32
CA SER A 19 -20.99 -11.98 -19.34
C SER A 19 -19.84 -11.95 -18.31
N PRO A 20 -18.68 -11.35 -18.65
CA PRO A 20 -17.61 -11.05 -17.70
C PRO A 20 -18.06 -10.25 -16.46
N GLN A 21 -19.13 -9.47 -16.53
CA GLN A 21 -19.62 -8.65 -15.41
C GLN A 21 -20.26 -9.48 -14.28
N GLU A 22 -20.53 -10.76 -14.51
CA GLU A 22 -21.13 -11.66 -13.52
C GLU A 22 -20.09 -12.27 -12.58
N SER A 23 -18.80 -12.21 -12.95
CA SER A 23 -17.70 -12.71 -12.13
C SER A 23 -17.32 -11.72 -11.03
N ASN A 24 -17.06 -12.25 -9.83
CA ASN A 24 -16.45 -11.52 -8.73
C ASN A 24 -14.95 -11.87 -8.55
N ASP A 25 -14.40 -12.66 -9.47
CA ASP A 25 -13.03 -13.20 -9.38
C ASP A 25 -11.98 -12.22 -9.94
N GLY A 26 -12.40 -11.01 -10.29
CA GLY A 26 -11.57 -9.96 -10.89
C GLY A 26 -11.73 -9.86 -12.41
N PRO A 27 -10.76 -9.24 -13.12
CA PRO A 27 -9.45 -8.79 -12.64
C PRO A 27 -9.53 -7.51 -11.81
N ILE A 28 -8.67 -7.40 -10.81
CA ILE A 28 -8.50 -6.17 -10.02
C ILE A 28 -7.17 -5.52 -10.43
N LEU A 29 -7.16 -4.20 -10.56
CA LEU A 29 -5.96 -3.42 -10.84
C LEU A 29 -5.60 -2.58 -9.63
N TRP A 30 -4.34 -2.64 -9.20
CA TRP A 30 -3.77 -1.75 -8.20
C TRP A 30 -2.32 -1.41 -8.55
N VAL A 31 -1.80 -0.33 -7.97
CA VAL A 31 -0.42 0.12 -8.16
C VAL A 31 0.28 0.16 -6.81
N ARG A 32 1.51 -0.35 -6.76
CA ARG A 32 2.36 -0.35 -5.57
C ARG A 32 3.56 0.58 -5.79
N PRO A 33 3.86 1.50 -4.85
CA PRO A 33 4.98 2.45 -5.00
C PRO A 33 6.36 1.81 -4.84
N GLY A 34 6.46 0.60 -4.27
CA GLY A 34 7.70 -0.10 -4.00
C GLY A 34 8.23 0.14 -2.58
N GLU A 35 9.13 -0.75 -2.13
CA GLU A 35 9.79 -0.64 -0.82
C GLU A 35 10.75 0.55 -0.78
N GLN A 36 10.71 1.34 0.28
CA GLN A 36 11.46 2.60 0.35
C GLN A 36 11.90 2.93 1.78
N LEU A 37 13.02 3.64 1.92
CA LEU A 37 13.37 4.35 3.15
C LEU A 37 12.74 5.74 3.10
N ILE A 38 11.86 6.05 4.04
CA ILE A 38 11.12 7.30 4.10
C ILE A 38 11.75 8.23 5.16
N PRO A 39 12.19 9.45 4.79
CA PRO A 39 12.75 10.39 5.76
C PRO A 39 11.76 10.79 6.86
N THR A 40 12.17 10.70 8.12
CA THR A 40 11.32 11.07 9.27
C THR A 40 11.17 12.59 9.46
N ALA A 41 12.05 13.39 8.87
CA ALA A 41 11.96 14.85 8.92
C ALA A 41 10.70 15.41 8.23
N GLU A 42 10.22 14.75 7.17
CA GLU A 42 8.99 15.15 6.46
C GLU A 42 7.72 14.69 7.17
N LEU A 43 7.77 13.62 7.96
CA LEU A 43 6.61 13.12 8.72
C LEU A 43 6.16 14.11 9.81
N ALA A 44 7.10 14.83 10.42
CA ALA A 44 6.80 15.88 11.41
C ALA A 44 6.06 17.08 10.80
N LEU A 45 6.25 17.35 9.51
CA LEU A 45 5.66 18.48 8.79
C LEU A 45 4.25 18.18 8.23
N ARG A 46 3.88 16.90 8.11
CA ARG A 46 2.64 16.47 7.44
C ARG A 46 1.48 16.13 8.38
N SER A 47 1.65 16.07 9.70
CA SER A 47 0.50 15.93 10.60
C SER A 47 -0.28 17.26 10.67
N PRO A 48 -1.58 17.30 10.31
CA PRO A 48 -2.37 18.54 10.39
C PRO A 48 -2.50 19.07 11.83
N SER A 49 -2.31 18.20 12.84
CA SER A 49 -2.50 18.50 14.26
C SER A 49 -1.25 19.07 14.96
N LYS A 50 -0.05 18.96 14.38
CA LYS A 50 1.19 19.56 14.90
C LYS A 50 1.66 20.76 14.08
N ARG A 51 0.75 21.62 13.62
CA ARG A 51 1.07 23.05 13.46
C ARG A 51 1.25 23.66 14.87
N GLN A 52 2.28 23.20 15.59
CA GLN A 52 2.66 23.82 16.86
C GLN A 52 3.21 25.20 16.56
N SER A 53 2.31 26.18 16.66
CA SER A 53 2.48 27.42 17.41
C SER A 53 3.88 28.03 17.34
N GLY A 54 4.04 29.08 16.53
CA GLY A 54 4.75 30.34 16.83
C GLY A 54 6.19 30.32 17.39
N ALA A 55 6.78 29.17 17.68
CA ALA A 55 8.02 28.99 18.41
C ALA A 55 9.22 28.82 17.48
N ALA A 56 8.98 28.42 16.22
CA ALA A 56 9.99 28.30 15.18
C ALA A 56 10.40 29.65 14.54
N ARG A 57 9.91 30.78 15.07
CA ARG A 57 10.44 32.13 14.77
C ARG A 57 11.54 32.55 15.74
N ARG A 58 12.25 31.59 16.34
CA ARG A 58 13.35 31.85 17.30
C ARG A 58 14.70 31.66 16.61
N SER A 59 15.27 32.80 16.21
CA SER A 59 16.68 33.14 16.01
C SER A 59 17.63 32.06 15.44
N GLU A 60 18.14 32.32 14.24
CA GLU A 60 19.30 31.65 13.62
C GLU A 60 20.49 31.51 14.60
N LEU A 61 20.66 32.43 15.56
CA LEU A 61 21.73 32.39 16.57
C LEU A 61 21.59 31.21 17.55
N ARG A 62 20.39 30.67 17.77
CA ARG A 62 20.20 29.45 18.59
C ARG A 62 20.56 28.17 17.83
N LYS A 63 20.63 28.21 16.50
CA LYS A 63 21.09 27.08 15.67
C LYS A 63 22.61 26.92 15.69
N LEU A 64 23.34 27.97 16.09
CA LEU A 64 24.80 27.96 16.28
C LEU A 64 25.23 27.39 17.65
N GLN A 65 24.31 27.29 18.61
CA GLN A 65 24.58 26.52 19.83
C GLN A 65 24.63 25.05 19.42
N TYR A 66 25.72 24.36 19.75
CA TYR A 66 25.93 22.94 19.46
C TYR A 66 24.72 22.14 19.95
N LEU A 67 23.80 21.85 19.04
CA LEU A 67 22.67 20.98 19.31
C LEU A 67 23.23 19.56 19.35
N PRO A 68 22.98 18.79 20.42
CA PRO A 68 23.42 17.41 20.48
C PRO A 68 22.91 16.67 19.24
N ARG A 69 23.79 15.92 18.58
CA ARG A 69 23.43 15.11 17.41
C ARG A 69 22.28 14.19 17.85
N ALA A 70 21.10 14.38 17.27
CA ALA A 70 19.98 13.48 17.50
C ALA A 70 20.42 12.06 17.11
N SER A 71 20.37 11.13 18.07
CA SER A 71 20.61 9.70 17.89
C SER A 71 19.42 8.98 17.23
N GLU A 72 18.30 9.68 17.10
CA GLU A 72 17.08 9.15 16.50
C GLU A 72 17.25 8.83 15.01
N PRO A 73 16.75 7.68 14.53
CA PRO A 73 16.76 7.32 13.12
C PRO A 73 16.08 8.37 12.24
N ARG A 74 16.78 8.76 11.16
CA ARG A 74 16.34 9.82 10.22
C ARG A 74 15.48 9.30 9.08
N GLU A 75 15.31 7.99 9.01
CA GLU A 75 14.57 7.28 7.96
C GLU A 75 13.85 6.08 8.59
N THR A 76 12.71 5.71 8.01
CA THR A 76 11.95 4.51 8.39
C THR A 76 11.66 3.69 7.13
N LEU A 77 11.86 2.38 7.20
CA LEU A 77 11.55 1.47 6.11
C LEU A 77 10.03 1.34 5.94
N PHE A 78 9.54 1.64 4.74
CA PHE A 78 8.20 1.30 4.28
C PHE A 78 8.27 -0.04 3.54
N GLU A 79 7.77 -1.09 4.19
CA GLU A 79 7.68 -2.43 3.61
C GLU A 79 6.44 -2.55 2.72
N ASP A 80 6.64 -2.78 1.43
CA ASP A 80 5.58 -2.87 0.42
C ASP A 80 5.37 -4.32 -0.01
N ARG A 81 5.01 -5.19 0.96
CA ARG A 81 4.83 -6.64 0.76
C ARG A 81 3.38 -7.08 0.95
N THR A 82 3.03 -8.23 0.36
CA THR A 82 1.80 -8.97 0.69
C THR A 82 2.19 -10.18 1.52
N LYS A 83 1.54 -10.38 2.67
CA LYS A 83 1.82 -11.54 3.55
C LYS A 83 1.42 -12.85 2.87
N CYS A 84 1.98 -13.97 3.34
CA CYS A 84 1.56 -15.28 2.88
C CYS A 84 0.06 -15.49 3.15
N HIS A 85 -0.64 -15.97 2.13
CA HIS A 85 -2.05 -16.34 2.16
C HIS A 85 -2.31 -17.36 1.06
N ALA A 86 -3.44 -18.06 1.16
CA ALA A 86 -4.00 -18.85 0.08
C ALA A 86 -5.21 -18.08 -0.48
N ASP A 87 -5.28 -17.96 -1.81
CA ASP A 87 -6.43 -17.36 -2.47
C ASP A 87 -7.63 -18.29 -2.33
N HIS A 88 -8.74 -17.76 -1.81
CA HIS A 88 -9.98 -18.50 -1.64
C HIS A 88 -11.12 -17.78 -2.36
N VAL A 89 -11.99 -18.57 -2.94
CA VAL A 89 -13.13 -18.14 -3.75
C VAL A 89 -14.42 -17.94 -2.91
N GLY A 90 -14.31 -18.11 -1.60
CA GLY A 90 -15.40 -18.07 -0.62
C GLY A 90 -15.51 -19.36 0.19
N GLN A 91 -16.46 -19.42 1.13
CA GLN A 91 -16.77 -20.62 1.93
C GLN A 91 -18.14 -21.19 1.50
N GLY A 92 -18.25 -22.52 1.39
CA GLY A 92 -19.49 -23.24 1.07
C GLY A 92 -19.30 -24.29 -0.03
N PHE A 93 -19.83 -25.51 0.20
CA PHE A 93 -19.68 -26.66 -0.73
C PHE A 93 -20.36 -26.45 -2.08
N ASP A 94 -21.39 -25.59 -2.14
CA ASP A 94 -22.18 -25.33 -3.35
C ASP A 94 -21.61 -24.18 -4.20
N ARG A 95 -20.57 -23.49 -3.71
CA ARG A 95 -20.01 -22.32 -4.38
C ARG A 95 -18.99 -22.75 -5.42
N LEU A 96 -19.47 -22.94 -6.65
CA LEU A 96 -18.62 -23.11 -7.83
C LEU A 96 -18.09 -21.74 -8.27
N THR A 97 -16.78 -21.64 -8.45
CA THR A 97 -16.12 -20.48 -9.05
C THR A 97 -15.25 -20.92 -10.22
N THR A 98 -14.86 -19.95 -11.05
CA THR A 98 -14.23 -20.13 -12.36
C THR A 98 -12.92 -20.90 -12.34
#